data_AF-A0A0C9YPC4-F1
#
_entry.id   AF-A0A0C9YPC4-F1
#
_cell.length_a   1.000
_cell.length_b   1.000
_cell.length_c   1.000
_cell.angle_alpha   90.00
_cell.angle_beta   90.00
_cell.angle_gamma   90.00
#
_symmetry.space_group_name_H-M   'P 1'
#
loop_
_entity.id
_entity.type
_entity.pdbx_description
1 polymer ?
#
loop_
_entity_poly.entity_id
_entity_poly.type
_entity_poly.pdbx_seq_one_letter_code
_entity_poly.pdbx_strand_id
1 'polypeptide(L)'
;IRTSPKIASRGRKAETAARFDTVFVTDEERPCTLKCVLCQGMQLAQVRVVFKLPEVFGTFPHPLAYVEWFTTLQRRDPVSGLFIVTRSTRNWR
;
A
#
# COMPACT_ATOMS: atom_id res chain seq x y z
N ILE A 1 24.16 -8.45 46.47
CA ILE A 1 24.46 -7.92 45.11
C ILE A 1 24.26 -9.07 44.13
N ARG A 2 23.33 -8.97 43.18
CA ARG A 2 23.02 -10.04 42.20
C ARG A 2 23.59 -9.62 40.84
N THR A 3 24.56 -10.38 40.32
CA THR A 3 25.16 -10.13 39.00
C THR A 3 24.45 -10.99 37.95
N SER A 4 23.91 -10.34 36.92
CA SER A 4 23.31 -11.03 35.77
C SER A 4 24.40 -11.44 34.77
N PRO A 5 24.30 -12.63 34.15
CA PRO A 5 25.31 -13.09 33.19
C PRO A 5 25.27 -12.26 31.90
N LYS A 6 26.45 -12.04 31.31
CA LYS A 6 26.61 -11.34 30.05
C LYS A 6 26.09 -12.21 28.89
N ILE A 7 24.97 -11.82 28.31
CA ILE A 7 24.39 -12.50 27.13
C ILE A 7 25.17 -12.07 25.89
N ALA A 8 25.68 -13.05 25.13
CA ALA A 8 26.36 -12.80 23.86
C ALA A 8 25.39 -12.19 22.83
N SER A 9 25.85 -11.21 22.05
CA SER A 9 25.03 -10.59 21.00
C SER A 9 24.66 -11.62 19.93
N ARG A 10 23.37 -11.80 19.66
CA ARG A 10 22.92 -12.51 18.46
C ARG A 10 23.40 -11.71 17.24
N GLY A 11 24.09 -12.37 16.31
CA GLY A 11 24.62 -11.74 15.09
C GLY A 11 23.54 -11.08 14.23
N ARG A 12 23.96 -10.43 13.13
CA ARG A 12 23.05 -9.71 12.23
C ARG A 12 22.04 -10.68 11.60
N LYS A 13 20.74 -10.38 11.71
CA LYS A 13 19.67 -11.12 11.03
C LYS A 13 19.84 -10.99 9.52
N ALA A 14 19.71 -12.10 8.78
CA ALA A 14 19.77 -12.10 7.33
C ALA A 14 18.72 -11.15 6.73
N GLU A 15 19.11 -10.44 5.69
CA GLU A 15 18.24 -9.49 5.01
C GLU A 15 17.05 -10.24 4.39
N THR A 16 15.84 -9.85 4.77
CA THR A 16 14.59 -10.43 4.27
C THR A 16 13.90 -9.39 3.42
N ALA A 17 13.51 -9.76 2.19
CA ALA A 17 12.80 -8.86 1.30
C ALA A 17 11.50 -8.36 1.97
N ALA A 18 11.24 -7.06 1.84
CA ALA A 18 10.01 -6.47 2.35
C ALA A 18 8.81 -7.03 1.58
N ARG A 19 7.80 -7.52 2.31
CA ARG A 19 6.51 -7.94 1.75
C ARG A 19 5.51 -6.82 1.99
N PHE A 20 4.87 -6.37 0.92
CA PHE A 20 3.85 -5.31 0.96
C PHE A 20 2.50 -5.85 0.50
N ASP A 21 1.44 -5.38 1.15
CA ASP A 21 0.07 -5.76 0.81
C ASP A 21 -0.49 -4.85 -0.29
N THR A 22 -1.34 -5.42 -1.13
CA THR A 22 -2.00 -4.70 -2.23
C THR A 22 -3.48 -4.59 -1.92
N VAL A 23 -4.02 -3.38 -2.03
CA VAL A 23 -5.39 -3.02 -1.65
C VAL A 23 -6.12 -2.34 -2.80
N PHE A 24 -7.43 -2.52 -2.86
CA PHE A 24 -8.31 -1.71 -3.70
C PHE A 24 -8.75 -0.48 -2.92
N VAL A 25 -8.71 0.67 -3.58
CA VAL A 25 -9.15 1.95 -3.04
C VAL A 25 -10.32 2.44 -3.89
N THR A 26 -11.45 2.70 -3.23
CA THR A 26 -12.60 3.37 -3.82
C THR A 26 -12.57 4.85 -3.46
N ASP A 27 -12.88 5.70 -4.43
CA ASP A 27 -13.14 7.12 -4.20
C ASP A 27 -14.65 7.32 -4.04
N GLU A 28 -15.08 7.59 -2.81
CA GLU A 28 -16.50 7.76 -2.47
C GLU A 28 -17.09 9.05 -3.09
N GLU A 29 -16.28 10.02 -3.54
CA GLU A 29 -16.77 11.22 -4.22
C GLU A 29 -17.23 10.96 -5.67
N ARG A 30 -16.87 9.81 -6.25
CA ARG A 30 -17.29 9.41 -7.61
C ARG A 30 -17.92 8.02 -7.58
N PRO A 31 -19.15 7.88 -7.04
CA PRO A 31 -19.82 6.59 -7.02
C PRO A 31 -20.04 6.09 -8.46
N CYS A 32 -19.49 4.91 -8.75
CA CYS A 32 -19.64 4.25 -10.04
C CYS A 32 -21.13 3.96 -10.28
N THR A 33 -21.74 4.56 -11.30
CA THR A 33 -23.16 4.35 -11.64
C THR A 33 -23.43 2.97 -12.28
N LEU A 34 -22.38 2.22 -12.66
CA LEU A 34 -22.50 0.91 -13.28
C LEU A 34 -22.31 -0.21 -12.25
N LYS A 35 -23.32 -1.09 -12.14
CA LYS A 35 -23.37 -2.31 -11.29
C LYS A 35 -22.23 -3.32 -11.50
N CYS A 36 -21.22 -3.01 -12.32
CA CYS A 36 -19.97 -3.75 -12.33
C CYS A 36 -19.04 -3.11 -11.29
N VAL A 37 -18.93 -3.77 -10.13
CA VAL A 37 -18.07 -3.43 -8.98
C VAL A 37 -16.60 -3.12 -9.36
N LEU A 38 -16.18 -3.46 -10.57
CA LEU A 38 -14.80 -3.33 -11.05
C LEU A 38 -14.57 -2.19 -12.07
N CYS A 39 -15.60 -1.46 -12.51
CA CYS A 39 -15.52 -0.82 -13.83
C CYS A 39 -15.23 0.68 -13.93
N GLN A 40 -15.31 1.53 -12.90
CA GLN A 40 -14.99 2.95 -13.12
C GLN A 40 -14.77 3.81 -11.86
N GLY A 41 -13.70 3.58 -11.12
CA GLY A 41 -13.39 4.41 -9.93
C GLY A 41 -12.60 3.69 -8.84
N MET A 42 -12.38 2.39 -9.01
CA MET A 42 -11.53 1.61 -8.10
C MET A 42 -10.08 1.64 -8.59
N GLN A 43 -9.18 2.13 -7.75
CA GLN A 43 -7.75 2.20 -8.02
C GLN A 43 -7.02 1.15 -7.17
N LEU A 44 -6.01 0.52 -7.74
CA LEU A 44 -5.17 -0.43 -7.02
C LEU A 44 -3.99 0.30 -6.40
N ALA A 45 -3.64 -0.03 -5.16
CA ALA A 45 -2.50 0.55 -4.46
C ALA A 45 -1.73 -0.51 -3.68
N GLN A 46 -0.43 -0.33 -3.53
CA GLN A 46 0.40 -1.12 -2.62
C GLN A 46 0.72 -0.31 -1.37
N VAL A 47 0.39 -0.84 -0.20
CA VAL A 47 0.67 -0.18 1.09
C VAL A 47 2.14 -0.40 1.44
N ARG A 48 2.90 0.69 1.60
CA ARG A 48 4.30 0.60 2.04
C ARG A 48 4.47 0.78 3.53
N VAL A 49 3.76 1.73 4.13
CA VAL A 49 3.83 1.98 5.57
C VAL A 49 2.50 2.54 6.06
N VAL A 50 2.08 2.07 7.23
CA VAL A 50 0.98 2.65 8.01
C VAL A 50 1.59 3.31 9.23
N PHE A 51 1.25 4.57 9.48
CA PHE A 51 1.87 5.37 10.53
C PHE A 51 0.89 6.36 11.13
N LYS A 52 1.18 6.82 12.35
CA LYS A 52 0.51 7.98 12.95
C LYS A 52 1.40 9.19 12.73
N LEU A 53 0.81 10.28 12.25
CA LEU A 53 1.55 11.51 12.04
C LEU A 53 1.79 12.19 13.41
N PRO A 54 3.01 12.68 13.69
CA PRO A 54 3.26 13.48 14.90
C PRO A 54 2.36 14.73 14.93
N GLU A 55 1.89 15.09 16.12
CA GLU A 55 0.91 16.18 16.32
C GLU A 55 1.37 17.53 15.76
N VAL A 56 2.69 17.78 15.71
CA VAL A 56 3.27 18.99 15.11
C VAL A 56 2.96 19.16 13.62
N PHE A 57 2.57 18.08 12.92
CA PHE A 57 2.19 18.10 11.50
C PHE A 57 0.67 17.94 11.31
N GLY A 58 -0.10 17.91 12.39
CA GLY A 58 -1.56 17.77 12.38
C GLY A 58 -2.05 16.52 13.09
N THR A 59 -3.30 16.59 13.57
CA THR A 59 -3.97 15.50 14.28
C THR A 59 -5.02 14.87 13.38
N PHE A 60 -4.91 13.57 13.15
CA PHE A 60 -5.86 12.80 12.34
C PHE A 60 -6.54 11.73 13.21
N PRO A 61 -7.85 11.52 13.06
CA PRO A 61 -8.59 10.52 13.85
C PRO A 61 -8.19 9.07 13.51
N HIS A 62 -7.52 8.86 12.37
CA HIS A 62 -7.12 7.54 11.87
C HIS A 62 -5.64 7.52 11.48
N PRO A 63 -4.95 6.35 11.57
CA PRO A 63 -3.61 6.19 11.02
C PRO A 63 -3.58 6.50 9.52
N LEU A 64 -2.48 7.09 9.07
CA LEU A 64 -2.24 7.38 7.66
C LEU A 64 -1.44 6.25 7.02
N ALA A 65 -1.61 6.07 5.71
CA ALA A 65 -0.84 5.09 4.94
C ALA A 65 -0.12 5.77 3.77
N TYR A 66 1.16 5.45 3.61
CA TYR A 66 1.86 5.71 2.36
C TYR A 66 1.58 4.55 1.41
N VAL A 67 1.02 4.88 0.25
CA VAL A 67 0.68 3.90 -0.77
C VAL A 67 1.36 4.25 -2.09
N GLU A 68 1.73 3.23 -2.84
CA GLU A 68 2.11 3.36 -4.24
C GLU A 68 0.94 2.99 -5.13
N TRP A 69 0.57 3.89 -6.03
CA TRP A 69 -0.54 3.68 -6.95
C TRP A 69 -0.13 2.81 -8.13
N PHE A 70 -1.04 1.96 -8.57
CA PHE A 70 -1.00 1.33 -9.87
C PHE A 70 -1.87 2.08 -10.88
N THR A 71 -1.71 1.75 -12.15
CA THR A 71 -2.61 2.18 -13.22
C THR A 71 -4.03 1.68 -12.96
N THR A 72 -5.01 2.48 -13.40
CA THR A 72 -6.42 2.13 -13.34
C THR A 72 -6.71 0.81 -14.09
N LEU A 73 -7.70 0.07 -13.62
CA LEU A 73 -8.09 -1.25 -14.16
C LEU A 73 -8.82 -1.10 -15.50
N GLN A 74 -8.12 -0.67 -16.54
CA GLN A 74 -8.69 -0.43 -17.86
C GLN A 74 -8.42 -1.55 -18.86
N ARG A 75 -7.22 -2.15 -18.82
CA ARG A 75 -6.80 -3.16 -19.79
C ARG A 75 -6.84 -4.56 -19.17
N ARG A 76 -7.45 -5.50 -19.89
CA ARG A 76 -7.39 -6.93 -19.60
C ARG A 76 -6.50 -7.63 -20.61
N ASP A 77 -5.77 -8.62 -20.13
CA ASP A 77 -5.03 -9.55 -20.98
C ASP A 77 -6.03 -10.46 -21.73
N PRO A 78 -5.99 -10.53 -23.07
CA PRO A 78 -6.95 -11.31 -23.85
C PRO A 78 -6.87 -12.82 -23.61
N VAL A 79 -5.75 -13.33 -23.06
CA VAL A 79 -5.54 -14.76 -22.84
C VAL A 79 -6.00 -15.18 -21.44
N SER A 80 -5.52 -14.51 -20.40
CA SER A 80 -5.84 -14.83 -19.01
C SER A 80 -7.12 -14.17 -18.49
N GLY A 81 -7.62 -13.14 -19.17
CA GLY A 81 -8.74 -12.32 -18.71
C GLY A 81 -8.42 -11.45 -17.49
N LEU A 82 -7.18 -11.49 -16.99
CA LEU A 82 -6.74 -10.73 -15.82
C LEU A 82 -6.49 -9.26 -16.19
N PHE A 83 -6.66 -8.38 -15.21
CA PHE A 83 -6.29 -6.98 -15.39
C PHE A 83 -4.77 -6.82 -15.42
N ILE A 84 -4.29 -6.10 -16.42
CA ILE A 84 -2.88 -5.72 -16.52
C ILE A 84 -2.72 -4.41 -15.73
N VAL A 85 -1.94 -4.47 -14.66
CA VAL A 85 -1.62 -3.30 -13.83
C VAL A 85 -0.14 -3.01 -13.89
N THR A 86 0.20 -1.73 -14.02
CA THR A 86 1.59 -1.24 -13.96
C THR A 86 1.69 -0.19 -12.86
N ARG A 87 2.89 0.03 -12.31
CA ARG A 87 3.09 1.08 -11.30
C ARG A 87 2.84 2.45 -11.93
N SER A 88 2.03 3.28 -11.28
CA SER A 88 1.81 4.64 -11.72
C SER A 88 3.10 5.43 -11.53
N THR A 89 3.77 5.76 -12.64
CA THR A 89 4.93 6.63 -12.60
C THR A 89 4.46 8.06 -12.47
N ARG A 90 5.01 8.78 -11.50
CA ARG A 90 4.78 10.21 -11.29
C ARG A 90 5.34 11.02 -12.46
N ASN A 91 4.67 11.05 -13.60
CA ASN A 91 5.03 11.90 -14.74
C ASN A 91 4.23 13.20 -14.65
N TRP A 92 4.71 14.12 -13.82
CA TRP A 92 4.20 15.50 -13.81
C TRP A 92 4.99 16.22 -14.90
N ARG A 93 4.32 16.57 -16.00
CA ARG A 93 4.76 17.69 -16.83
C ARG A 93 4.21 18.97 -16.24
#